data_AF-X1HUS4-F1
#
_entry.id   AF-X1HUS4-F1
#
_cell.length_a   1.000
_cell.length_b   1.000
_cell.length_c   1.000
_cell.angle_alpha   90.00
_cell.angle_beta   90.00
_cell.angle_gamma   90.00
#
_symmetry.space_group_name_H-M   'P 1'
#
loop_
_entity.id
_entity.type
_entity.pdbx_description
1 polymer ?
#
loop_
_entity_poly.entity_id
_entity_poly.type
_entity_poly.pdbx_seq_one_letter_code
_entity_poly.pdbx_strand_id
1 'polypeptide(L)'
;IIASFLTVGIHKESIYTMKLKRRGILFKEGREVNILRSLLAKDFISQDYHVFINTDHVEKIIDQAIGGKHHAFQIVDSDKNYVGCFALNQLKKLVPKKEVLGPFIIGQDLAVPGIQLDFEGNLEQAMEIFGREDVAEIAVLKDKQLIGVVKRKDVIEAYNHEIVKREAASGLVQKLKFTHETKTIDIGKGYRIMEIDAPYSFWDKSLKELNLKALYRTDVLLIKRKFPPQTITLPSGDEIIRKKDVLVLAGLAENIKKITNIKS
;
A
#
# COMPACT_ATOMS: atom_id res chain seq x y z
N ILE A 1 12.56 46.56 -4.98
CA ILE A 1 12.26 45.39 -5.87
C ILE A 1 12.88 44.09 -5.28
N ILE A 2 12.96 43.94 -3.94
CA ILE A 2 13.56 42.75 -3.29
C ILE A 2 12.58 42.16 -2.25
N ALA A 3 11.29 42.15 -2.57
CA ALA A 3 10.25 41.64 -1.66
C ALA A 3 9.35 40.57 -2.30
N SER A 4 9.86 39.80 -3.28
CA SER A 4 9.09 38.72 -3.92
C SER A 4 9.85 37.40 -4.05
N PHE A 5 10.79 37.12 -3.14
CA PHE A 5 11.53 35.85 -3.12
C PHE A 5 11.54 35.14 -1.76
N LEU A 6 10.52 35.36 -0.92
CA LEU A 6 10.41 34.74 0.41
C LEU A 6 9.16 33.87 0.61
N THR A 7 8.51 33.41 -0.45
CA THR A 7 7.22 32.70 -0.31
C THR A 7 7.14 31.40 -1.11
N VAL A 8 8.09 30.49 -0.89
CA VAL A 8 7.94 29.06 -1.24
C VAL A 8 8.35 28.12 -0.08
N GLY A 9 8.92 28.64 1.01
CA GLY A 9 9.49 27.80 2.08
C GLY A 9 8.61 27.52 3.30
N ILE A 10 7.37 27.99 3.33
CA ILE A 10 6.50 27.84 4.51
C ILE A 10 5.10 27.43 4.06
N HIS A 11 4.91 26.14 3.78
CA HIS A 11 3.58 25.58 3.67
C HIS A 11 3.43 24.34 4.56
N LYS A 12 2.86 24.62 5.74
CA LYS A 12 1.95 23.77 6.52
C LYS A 12 2.39 22.31 6.67
N GLU A 13 3.26 22.06 7.64
CA GLU A 13 3.21 20.78 8.36
C GLU A 13 1.78 20.60 8.89
N SER A 14 1.02 19.69 8.30
CA SER A 14 -0.26 19.31 8.89
C SER A 14 0.02 18.56 10.20
N ILE A 15 -0.80 18.78 11.23
CA ILE A 15 -0.67 18.08 12.53
C ILE A 15 -0.54 16.55 12.36
N TYR A 16 -1.11 16.01 11.27
CA TYR A 16 -1.03 14.61 10.84
C TYR A 16 0.41 14.12 10.56
N THR A 17 1.21 14.88 9.81
CA THR A 17 2.58 14.51 9.45
C THR A 17 3.50 14.47 10.69
N MET A 18 3.29 15.36 11.66
CA MET A 18 4.03 15.41 12.93
C MET A 18 3.74 14.18 13.83
N LYS A 19 2.50 13.67 13.86
CA LYS A 19 2.11 12.52 14.70
C LYS A 19 2.75 11.22 14.23
N LEU A 20 2.89 11.03 12.92
CA LEU A 20 3.49 9.83 12.30
C LEU A 20 5.03 9.84 12.37
N LYS A 21 5.66 11.00 12.22
CA LYS A 21 7.12 11.17 12.38
C LYS A 21 7.61 10.79 13.78
N ARG A 22 6.82 11.10 14.83
CA ARG A 22 7.10 10.69 16.22
C ARG A 22 7.03 9.18 16.48
N ARG A 23 6.46 8.41 15.55
CA ARG A 23 6.37 6.94 15.59
C ARG A 23 7.34 6.27 14.60
N GLY A 24 8.32 7.02 14.07
CA GLY A 24 9.37 6.49 13.19
C GLY A 24 9.01 6.44 11.70
N ILE A 25 7.86 6.99 11.30
CA ILE A 25 7.40 6.98 9.91
C ILE A 25 7.75 8.32 9.26
N LEU A 26 8.74 8.33 8.37
CA LEU A 26 9.20 9.52 7.63
C LEU A 26 8.36 9.71 6.36
N PHE A 27 7.61 10.82 6.31
CA PHE A 27 6.88 11.27 5.11
C PHE A 27 7.61 12.50 4.54
N LYS A 28 7.86 12.56 3.22
CA LYS A 28 8.43 13.74 2.55
C LYS A 28 7.32 14.45 1.74
N GLU A 29 7.28 15.77 1.82
CA GLU A 29 6.16 16.57 1.34
C GLU A 29 6.01 16.63 -0.20
N GLY A 30 4.77 16.91 -0.64
CA GLY A 30 4.49 17.67 -1.87
C GLY A 30 4.09 16.88 -3.12
N ARG A 31 4.51 15.62 -3.29
CA ARG A 31 4.12 14.75 -4.44
C ARG A 31 3.73 13.32 -4.07
N GLU A 32 3.80 12.99 -2.78
CA GLU A 32 3.66 11.63 -2.23
C GLU A 32 2.28 11.37 -1.58
N VAL A 33 1.45 12.43 -1.46
CA VAL A 33 0.14 12.40 -0.78
C VAL A 33 -0.88 11.46 -1.44
N ASN A 34 -0.69 11.10 -2.72
CA ASN A 34 -1.63 10.22 -3.46
C ASN A 34 -1.20 8.74 -3.54
N ILE A 35 -0.06 8.34 -2.98
CA ILE A 35 0.44 6.95 -3.12
C ILE A 35 -0.56 5.94 -2.53
N LEU A 36 -1.00 6.19 -1.30
CA LEU A 36 -1.92 5.30 -0.60
C LEU A 36 -3.34 5.34 -1.17
N ARG A 37 -3.73 6.45 -1.81
CA ARG A 37 -5.03 6.57 -2.50
C ARG A 37 -5.18 5.59 -3.66
N SER A 38 -4.09 5.28 -4.37
CA SER A 38 -4.11 4.33 -5.48
C SER A 38 -4.07 2.86 -5.06
N LEU A 39 -3.87 2.57 -3.78
CA LEU A 39 -3.77 1.22 -3.24
C LEU A 39 -5.09 0.84 -2.56
N LEU A 40 -5.79 -0.14 -3.14
CA LEU A 40 -7.12 -0.54 -2.67
C LEU A 40 -7.01 -1.51 -1.49
N ALA A 41 -7.87 -1.34 -0.49
CA ALA A 41 -7.87 -2.17 0.72
C ALA A 41 -7.99 -3.67 0.41
N LYS A 42 -8.79 -4.01 -0.61
CA LYS A 42 -8.98 -5.39 -1.08
C LYS A 42 -7.70 -6.14 -1.46
N ASP A 43 -6.67 -5.42 -1.90
CA ASP A 43 -5.38 -6.03 -2.27
C ASP A 43 -4.51 -6.34 -1.04
N PHE A 44 -4.89 -5.84 0.14
CA PHE A 44 -4.16 -5.95 1.40
C PHE A 44 -4.98 -6.62 2.52
N ILE A 45 -6.08 -7.29 2.17
CA ILE A 45 -6.89 -8.04 3.13
C ILE A 45 -6.12 -9.28 3.59
N SER A 46 -5.91 -9.38 4.91
CA SER A 46 -5.40 -10.56 5.57
C SER A 46 -6.55 -11.39 6.15
N GLN A 47 -6.46 -12.72 5.95
CA GLN A 47 -7.33 -13.70 6.61
C GLN A 47 -6.74 -14.20 7.94
N ASP A 48 -5.56 -13.72 8.32
CA ASP A 48 -4.89 -14.07 9.58
C ASP A 48 -5.36 -13.14 10.71
N TYR A 49 -6.62 -13.30 11.13
CA TYR A 49 -7.24 -12.59 12.24
C TYR A 49 -8.03 -13.56 13.12
N HIS A 50 -8.37 -13.11 14.32
CA HIS A 50 -9.20 -13.88 15.24
C HIS A 50 -10.51 -13.14 15.50
N VAL A 51 -11.61 -13.90 15.53
CA VAL A 51 -12.97 -13.38 15.66
C VAL A 51 -13.71 -14.07 16.81
N PHE A 52 -14.43 -13.27 17.60
CA PHE A 52 -15.34 -13.72 18.65
C PHE A 52 -16.78 -13.34 18.28
N ILE A 53 -17.74 -14.05 18.86
CA ILE A 53 -19.16 -13.68 18.77
C ILE A 53 -19.45 -12.68 19.90
N ASN A 54 -20.32 -11.70 19.66
CA ASN A 54 -20.66 -10.67 20.64
C ASN A 54 -21.28 -11.21 21.94
N THR A 55 -21.85 -12.41 21.92
CA THR A 55 -22.38 -13.11 23.10
C THR A 55 -21.33 -13.97 23.84
N ASP A 56 -20.09 -14.05 23.36
CA ASP A 56 -19.05 -14.80 24.06
C ASP A 56 -18.73 -14.15 25.41
N HIS A 57 -18.67 -14.95 26.48
CA HIS A 57 -18.29 -14.45 27.80
C HIS A 57 -16.81 -14.05 27.84
N VAL A 58 -16.49 -12.99 28.59
CA VAL A 58 -15.13 -12.46 28.70
C VAL A 58 -14.14 -13.50 29.22
N GLU A 59 -14.58 -14.48 30.02
CA GLU A 59 -13.73 -15.56 30.53
C GLU A 59 -13.10 -16.37 29.39
N LYS A 60 -13.95 -16.85 28.48
CA LYS A 60 -13.56 -17.56 27.25
C LYS A 60 -12.67 -16.68 26.36
N ILE A 61 -13.05 -15.41 26.20
CA ILE A 61 -12.28 -14.46 25.39
C ILE A 61 -10.87 -14.28 25.94
N ILE A 62 -10.73 -14.10 27.26
CA ILE A 62 -9.44 -13.98 27.94
C ILE A 62 -8.60 -15.24 27.72
N ASP A 63 -9.17 -16.42 27.92
CA ASP A 63 -8.43 -17.69 27.80
C ASP A 63 -7.97 -17.99 26.37
N GLN A 64 -8.75 -17.60 25.37
CA GLN A 64 -8.38 -17.78 23.96
C GLN A 64 -7.43 -16.69 23.45
N ALA A 65 -7.53 -15.47 23.99
CA ALA A 65 -6.69 -14.35 23.59
C ALA A 65 -5.31 -14.35 24.26
N ILE A 66 -5.23 -14.73 25.53
CA ILE A 66 -3.98 -14.74 26.30
C ILE A 66 -3.18 -16.00 25.96
N GLY A 67 -2.02 -15.81 25.34
CA GLY A 67 -1.18 -16.90 24.81
C GLY A 67 -1.35 -17.12 23.31
N GLY A 68 -2.32 -16.47 22.68
CA GLY A 68 -2.47 -16.42 21.23
C GLY A 68 -1.43 -15.53 20.53
N LYS A 69 -1.32 -15.66 19.21
CA LYS A 69 -0.42 -14.86 18.35
C LYS A 69 -0.97 -13.47 17.98
N HIS A 70 -2.24 -13.20 18.26
CA HIS A 70 -2.94 -12.00 17.81
C HIS A 70 -2.93 -10.90 18.88
N HIS A 71 -2.82 -9.64 18.44
CA HIS A 71 -2.80 -8.46 19.31
C HIS A 71 -4.08 -7.61 19.22
N ALA A 72 -4.93 -7.93 18.23
CA ALA A 72 -6.23 -7.33 18.01
C ALA A 72 -7.22 -8.46 17.65
N PHE A 73 -8.48 -8.23 17.97
CA PHE A 73 -9.55 -9.23 17.84
C PHE A 73 -10.79 -8.54 17.29
N GLN A 74 -11.51 -9.25 16.42
CA GLN A 74 -12.75 -8.77 15.81
C GLN A 74 -13.94 -9.38 16.53
N ILE A 75 -15.05 -8.66 16.59
CA ILE A 75 -16.31 -9.13 17.15
C ILE A 75 -17.41 -9.01 16.10
N VAL A 76 -18.15 -10.10 15.93
CA VAL A 76 -19.31 -10.18 15.03
C VAL A 76 -20.54 -10.65 15.80
N ASP A 77 -21.72 -10.39 15.26
CA ASP A 77 -22.97 -10.98 15.76
C ASP A 77 -23.21 -12.39 15.17
N SER A 78 -24.34 -13.00 15.52
CA SER A 78 -24.75 -14.32 15.01
C SER A 78 -24.93 -14.36 13.48
N ASP A 79 -25.18 -13.22 12.84
CA ASP A 79 -25.40 -13.08 11.41
C ASP A 79 -24.11 -12.68 10.66
N LYS A 80 -22.96 -12.69 11.36
CA LYS A 80 -21.63 -12.25 10.89
C LYS A 80 -21.54 -10.76 10.57
N ASN A 81 -22.49 -9.95 11.01
CA ASN A 81 -22.33 -8.49 10.93
C ASN A 81 -21.26 -8.05 11.90
N TYR A 82 -20.46 -7.08 11.47
CA TYR A 82 -19.41 -6.52 12.30
C TYR A 82 -20.00 -5.69 13.45
N VAL A 83 -19.54 -5.99 14.67
CA VAL A 83 -19.94 -5.29 15.89
C VAL A 83 -18.85 -4.30 16.34
N GLY A 84 -17.59 -4.73 16.27
CA GLY A 84 -16.45 -3.91 16.68
C GLY A 84 -15.17 -4.71 16.84
N CYS A 85 -14.16 -4.08 17.43
CA CYS A 85 -12.89 -4.74 17.73
C CYS A 85 -12.42 -4.40 19.14
N PHE A 86 -11.44 -5.15 19.63
CA PHE A 86 -10.69 -4.80 20.82
C PHE A 86 -9.23 -5.26 20.71
N ALA A 87 -8.36 -4.65 21.49
CA ALA A 87 -6.94 -4.93 21.53
C ALA A 87 -6.56 -5.75 22.77
N LEU A 88 -5.51 -6.57 22.66
CA LEU A 88 -5.03 -7.43 23.75
C LEU A 88 -4.67 -6.64 25.02
N ASN A 89 -4.18 -5.41 24.86
CA ASN A 89 -3.86 -4.52 25.98
C ASN A 89 -5.10 -4.12 26.81
N GLN A 90 -6.30 -4.08 26.21
CA GLN A 90 -7.56 -3.84 26.93
C GLN A 90 -7.91 -5.06 27.77
N LEU A 91 -7.74 -6.28 27.23
CA LEU A 91 -7.96 -7.51 27.98
C LEU A 91 -7.01 -7.67 29.17
N LYS A 92 -5.73 -7.32 29.01
CA LYS A 92 -4.74 -7.41 30.10
C LYS A 92 -5.15 -6.66 31.37
N LYS A 93 -5.95 -5.59 31.24
CA LYS A 93 -6.49 -4.83 32.38
C LYS A 93 -7.66 -5.53 33.08
N LEU A 94 -8.33 -6.46 32.39
CA LEU A 94 -9.47 -7.21 32.90
C LEU A 94 -9.05 -8.51 33.58
N VAL A 95 -7.86 -9.05 33.26
CA VAL A 95 -7.33 -10.30 33.86
C VAL A 95 -7.37 -10.30 35.39
N PRO A 96 -6.92 -9.26 36.12
CA PRO A 96 -6.95 -9.27 37.58
C PRO A 96 -8.37 -9.33 38.17
N LYS A 97 -9.40 -9.02 37.37
CA LYS A 97 -10.81 -8.99 37.76
C LYS A 97 -11.62 -10.13 37.15
N LYS A 98 -10.95 -11.10 36.51
CA LYS A 98 -11.57 -12.20 35.76
C LYS A 98 -12.59 -12.97 36.60
N GLU A 99 -12.26 -13.31 37.84
CA GLU A 99 -13.13 -14.10 38.74
C GLU A 99 -14.41 -13.35 39.16
N VAL A 100 -14.36 -12.02 39.23
CA VAL A 100 -15.48 -11.19 39.70
C VAL A 100 -16.38 -10.73 38.54
N LEU A 101 -15.77 -10.41 37.39
CA LEU A 101 -16.47 -9.84 36.24
C LEU A 101 -16.77 -10.84 35.12
N GLY A 102 -16.13 -12.02 35.15
CA GLY A 102 -16.22 -13.07 34.13
C GLY A 102 -17.65 -13.43 33.70
N PRO A 103 -18.58 -13.67 34.64
CA PRO A 103 -19.95 -14.07 34.29
C PRO A 103 -20.82 -12.96 33.70
N PHE A 104 -20.47 -11.69 33.92
CA PHE A 104 -21.35 -10.55 33.63
C PHE A 104 -20.96 -9.76 32.38
N ILE A 105 -19.75 -9.98 31.86
CA ILE A 105 -19.23 -9.26 30.70
C ILE A 105 -19.21 -10.20 29.48
N ILE A 106 -19.79 -9.74 28.39
CA ILE A 106 -19.78 -10.41 27.10
C ILE A 106 -18.97 -9.63 26.06
N GLY A 107 -18.70 -10.24 24.91
CA GLY A 107 -17.96 -9.62 23.80
C GLY A 107 -18.54 -8.26 23.39
N GLN A 108 -19.86 -8.10 23.41
CA GLN A 108 -20.54 -6.85 23.10
C GLN A 108 -20.06 -5.67 23.98
N ASP A 109 -19.78 -5.91 25.26
CA ASP A 109 -19.32 -4.89 26.19
C ASP A 109 -17.85 -4.50 25.98
N LEU A 110 -17.09 -5.39 25.33
CA LEU A 110 -15.68 -5.18 24.99
C LEU A 110 -15.50 -4.50 23.63
N ALA A 111 -16.50 -4.62 22.76
CA ALA A 111 -16.42 -4.15 21.38
C ALA A 111 -16.29 -2.63 21.29
N VAL A 112 -15.22 -2.16 20.66
CA VAL A 112 -15.09 -0.77 20.21
C VAL A 112 -15.61 -0.68 18.78
N PRO A 113 -16.76 -0.02 18.54
CA PRO A 113 -17.33 0.10 17.20
C PRO A 113 -16.63 1.17 16.36
N GLY A 114 -16.86 1.16 15.04
CA GLY A 114 -16.48 2.24 14.14
C GLY A 114 -15.03 2.21 13.62
N ILE A 115 -14.26 1.19 13.97
CA ILE A 115 -12.89 0.99 13.47
C ILE A 115 -12.94 0.01 12.29
N GLN A 116 -13.34 0.52 11.14
CA GLN A 116 -13.61 -0.30 9.95
C GLN A 116 -13.31 0.44 8.64
N LEU A 117 -13.09 -0.33 7.58
CA LEU A 117 -12.95 0.11 6.20
C LEU A 117 -13.98 -0.58 5.33
N ASP A 118 -14.45 0.12 4.30
CA ASP A 118 -15.20 -0.50 3.22
C ASP A 118 -14.27 -1.32 2.32
N PHE A 119 -14.78 -2.40 1.73
CA PHE A 119 -14.06 -3.26 0.79
C PHE A 119 -13.49 -2.50 -0.41
N GLU A 120 -14.19 -1.48 -0.89
CA GLU A 120 -13.74 -0.60 -1.99
C GLU A 120 -12.92 0.60 -1.49
N GLY A 121 -12.64 0.67 -0.19
CA GLY A 121 -11.77 1.66 0.43
C GLY A 121 -10.31 1.51 0.02
N ASN A 122 -9.46 2.42 0.51
CA ASN A 122 -8.04 2.48 0.16
C ASN A 122 -7.13 2.58 1.40
N LEU A 123 -5.82 2.48 1.17
CA LEU A 123 -4.83 2.52 2.24
C LEU A 123 -4.62 3.92 2.86
N GLU A 124 -5.08 5.00 2.22
CA GLU A 124 -5.08 6.34 2.83
C GLU A 124 -6.06 6.35 4.01
N GLN A 125 -7.29 5.91 3.78
CA GLN A 125 -8.30 5.78 4.82
C GLN A 125 -7.82 4.85 5.95
N ALA A 126 -7.16 3.75 5.60
CA ALA A 126 -6.57 2.85 6.59
C ALA A 126 -5.52 3.59 7.47
N MET A 127 -4.63 4.36 6.84
CA MET A 127 -3.62 5.13 7.54
C MET A 127 -4.23 6.23 8.44
N GLU A 128 -5.29 6.90 7.99
CA GLU A 128 -6.03 7.88 8.79
C GLU A 128 -6.60 7.24 10.06
N ILE A 129 -7.26 6.08 9.92
CA ILE A 129 -7.78 5.32 11.07
C ILE A 129 -6.64 4.90 12.00
N PHE A 130 -5.54 4.35 11.49
CA PHE A 130 -4.38 3.99 12.31
C PHE A 130 -3.70 5.19 12.98
N GLY A 131 -3.82 6.37 12.38
CA GLY A 131 -3.31 7.63 12.92
C GLY A 131 -4.16 8.16 14.05
N ARG A 132 -5.49 7.96 14.01
CA ARG A 132 -6.43 8.37 15.05
C ARG A 132 -6.53 7.35 16.18
N GLU A 133 -6.67 6.08 15.82
CA GLU A 133 -6.92 4.95 16.71
C GLU A 133 -5.64 4.14 16.99
N ASP A 134 -5.45 3.71 18.24
CA ASP A 134 -4.31 2.88 18.61
C ASP A 134 -4.58 1.38 18.43
N VAL A 135 -4.90 0.99 17.18
CA VAL A 135 -5.24 -0.40 16.81
C VAL A 135 -4.20 -1.02 15.89
N ALA A 136 -3.92 -2.32 16.04
CA ALA A 136 -2.97 -3.01 15.16
C ALA A 136 -3.58 -3.43 13.81
N GLU A 137 -4.91 -3.58 13.77
CA GLU A 137 -5.68 -4.13 12.65
C GLU A 137 -6.98 -3.33 12.50
N ILE A 138 -7.46 -3.17 11.27
CA ILE A 138 -8.75 -2.54 10.94
C ILE A 138 -9.61 -3.58 10.22
N ALA A 139 -10.87 -3.72 10.64
CA ALA A 139 -11.83 -4.58 9.97
C ALA A 139 -12.13 -4.06 8.55
N VAL A 140 -12.18 -4.96 7.58
CA VAL A 140 -12.67 -4.66 6.23
C VAL A 140 -14.03 -5.30 6.06
N LEU A 141 -15.00 -4.48 5.65
CA LEU A 141 -16.40 -4.86 5.54
C LEU A 141 -16.88 -4.84 4.10
N LYS A 142 -17.74 -5.80 3.77
CA LYS A 142 -18.57 -5.78 2.56
C LYS A 142 -20.01 -6.02 2.99
N ASP A 143 -20.90 -5.10 2.65
CA ASP A 143 -22.32 -5.18 3.04
C ASP A 143 -22.50 -5.41 4.57
N LYS A 144 -21.70 -4.72 5.39
CA LYS A 144 -21.59 -4.85 6.87
C LYS A 144 -21.00 -6.17 7.40
N GLN A 145 -20.71 -7.14 6.54
CA GLN A 145 -20.07 -8.38 6.94
C GLN A 145 -18.56 -8.23 7.01
N LEU A 146 -17.95 -8.80 8.04
CA LEU A 146 -16.49 -8.87 8.16
C LEU A 146 -15.93 -9.86 7.14
N ILE A 147 -15.11 -9.36 6.21
CA ILE A 147 -14.46 -10.19 5.17
C ILE A 147 -12.95 -10.36 5.41
N GLY A 148 -12.37 -9.58 6.31
CA GLY A 148 -10.99 -9.72 6.75
C GLY A 148 -10.47 -8.47 7.45
N VAL A 149 -9.15 -8.37 7.58
CA VAL A 149 -8.51 -7.21 8.22
C VAL A 149 -7.38 -6.65 7.39
N VAL A 150 -7.13 -5.35 7.52
CA VAL A 150 -5.89 -4.71 7.07
C VAL A 150 -5.00 -4.49 8.29
N LYS A 151 -3.74 -4.94 8.25
CA LYS A 151 -2.80 -4.78 9.36
C LYS A 151 -1.95 -3.53 9.17
N ARG A 152 -1.67 -2.81 10.26
CA ARG A 152 -0.85 -1.59 10.22
C ARG A 152 0.50 -1.80 9.55
N LYS A 153 1.15 -2.94 9.84
CA LYS A 153 2.45 -3.29 9.25
C LYS A 153 2.38 -3.37 7.72
N ASP A 154 1.32 -3.97 7.18
CA ASP A 154 1.17 -4.21 5.74
C ASP A 154 0.96 -2.88 5.01
N VAL A 155 0.22 -1.95 5.61
CA VAL A 155 0.05 -0.57 5.08
C VAL A 155 1.38 0.18 5.05
N ILE A 156 2.16 0.10 6.12
CA ILE A 156 3.47 0.76 6.21
C ILE A 156 4.45 0.16 5.19
N GLU A 157 4.47 -1.17 5.04
CA GLU A 157 5.30 -1.87 4.06
C GLU A 157 4.90 -1.49 2.63
N ALA A 158 3.60 -1.44 2.32
CA ALA A 158 3.08 -1.00 1.04
C ALA A 158 3.49 0.44 0.70
N TYR A 159 3.38 1.35 1.68
CA TYR A 159 3.84 2.73 1.56
C TYR A 159 5.34 2.80 1.23
N ASN A 160 6.18 2.15 2.05
CA ASN A 160 7.63 2.17 1.90
C ASN A 160 8.07 1.60 0.55
N HIS A 161 7.44 0.51 0.12
CA HIS A 161 7.71 -0.11 -1.18
C HIS A 161 7.45 0.88 -2.33
N GLU A 162 6.36 1.62 -2.28
CA GLU A 162 6.00 2.53 -3.37
C GLU A 162 6.82 3.82 -3.36
N ILE A 163 7.32 4.24 -2.20
CA ILE A 163 8.36 5.28 -2.09
C ILE A 163 9.66 4.82 -2.75
N VAL A 164 10.16 3.64 -2.39
CA VAL A 164 11.41 3.09 -2.97
C VAL A 164 11.31 2.98 -4.49
N LYS A 165 10.17 2.52 -5.01
CA LYS A 165 9.91 2.43 -6.46
C LYS A 165 9.98 3.81 -7.14
N ARG A 166 9.41 4.85 -6.52
CA ARG A 166 9.45 6.23 -7.04
C ARG A 166 10.84 6.85 -6.95
N GLU A 167 11.58 6.61 -5.87
CA GLU A 167 12.96 7.07 -5.74
C GLU A 167 13.86 6.40 -6.76
N ALA A 168 13.71 5.10 -6.98
CA ALA A 168 14.40 4.37 -8.04
C ALA A 168 14.09 4.95 -9.42
N ALA A 169 12.81 5.19 -9.72
CA ALA A 169 12.39 5.83 -10.98
C ALA A 169 12.97 7.25 -11.12
N SER A 170 12.99 8.05 -10.05
CA SER A 170 13.49 9.42 -10.07
C SER A 170 15.01 9.50 -10.23
N GLY A 171 15.75 8.66 -9.50
CA GLY A 171 17.20 8.54 -9.61
C GLY A 171 17.64 8.01 -10.99
N LEU A 172 16.82 7.15 -11.60
CA LEU A 172 17.00 6.67 -12.96
C LEU A 172 16.78 7.79 -14.00
N VAL A 173 15.73 8.60 -13.86
CA VAL A 173 15.49 9.76 -14.74
C VAL A 173 16.65 10.75 -14.68
N GLN A 174 17.26 10.95 -13.51
CA GLN A 174 18.45 11.77 -13.39
C GLN A 174 19.66 11.14 -14.08
N LYS A 175 19.97 9.87 -13.83
CA LYS A 175 21.13 9.19 -14.46
C LYS A 175 21.00 9.07 -15.98
N LEU A 176 19.82 8.76 -16.51
CA LEU A 176 19.57 8.66 -17.95
C LEU A 176 19.61 10.01 -18.69
N LYS A 177 19.45 11.13 -17.98
CA LYS A 177 19.72 12.47 -18.54
C LYS A 177 21.21 12.76 -18.71
N PHE A 178 22.09 12.04 -18.00
CA PHE A 178 23.53 12.34 -17.92
C PHE A 178 24.45 11.28 -18.56
N THR A 179 24.05 10.00 -18.71
CA THR A 179 24.89 8.97 -19.34
C THR A 179 24.23 8.31 -20.54
N HIS A 180 24.91 8.39 -21.70
CA HIS A 180 24.55 7.69 -22.93
C HIS A 180 24.86 6.18 -22.92
N GLU A 181 25.46 5.62 -21.85
CA GLU A 181 26.15 4.32 -21.95
C GLU A 181 25.63 3.16 -21.09
N THR A 182 24.87 3.37 -20.01
CA THR A 182 24.42 2.23 -19.17
C THR A 182 23.01 1.75 -19.56
N LYS A 183 22.95 0.70 -20.38
CA LYS A 183 21.71 0.04 -20.86
C LYS A 183 21.01 -0.86 -19.83
N THR A 184 21.65 -1.18 -18.70
CA THR A 184 21.10 -2.11 -17.71
C THR A 184 21.56 -1.77 -16.30
N ILE A 185 20.65 -1.83 -15.34
CA ILE A 185 20.91 -1.62 -13.91
C ILE A 185 20.38 -2.82 -13.13
N ASP A 186 21.20 -3.38 -12.24
CA ASP A 186 20.82 -4.47 -11.34
C ASP A 186 20.25 -3.91 -10.03
N ILE A 187 19.10 -4.45 -9.58
CA ILE A 187 18.42 -4.03 -8.33
C ILE A 187 18.44 -5.16 -7.29
N GLY A 188 19.13 -6.28 -7.58
CA GLY A 188 19.21 -7.45 -6.72
C GLY A 188 18.07 -8.44 -6.94
N LYS A 189 18.26 -9.66 -6.43
CA LYS A 189 17.30 -10.79 -6.54
C LYS A 189 16.85 -11.09 -7.99
N GLY A 190 17.72 -10.83 -8.97
CA GLY A 190 17.44 -11.08 -10.39
C GLY A 190 16.57 -10.01 -11.08
N TYR A 191 16.14 -8.98 -10.37
CA TYR A 191 15.44 -7.84 -10.94
C TYR A 191 16.41 -6.87 -11.61
N ARG A 192 16.06 -6.45 -12.82
CA ARG A 192 16.84 -5.50 -13.61
C ARG A 192 15.95 -4.41 -14.17
N ILE A 193 16.57 -3.25 -14.36
CA ILE A 193 16.05 -2.20 -15.22
C ILE A 193 16.83 -2.24 -16.53
N MET A 194 16.13 -2.26 -17.66
CA MET A 194 16.76 -2.30 -18.99
C MET A 194 16.13 -1.28 -19.93
N GLU A 195 16.97 -0.64 -20.72
CA GLU A 195 16.56 0.22 -21.83
C GLU A 195 16.49 -0.61 -23.11
N ILE A 196 15.31 -0.64 -23.74
CA ILE A 196 15.07 -1.41 -24.97
C ILE A 196 14.37 -0.52 -26.00
N ASP A 197 14.69 -0.71 -27.28
CA ASP A 197 13.87 -0.16 -28.35
C ASP A 197 12.49 -0.84 -28.31
N ALA A 198 11.42 -0.06 -28.47
CA ALA A 198 10.06 -0.59 -28.49
C ALA A 198 9.91 -1.60 -29.65
N PRO A 199 9.56 -2.87 -29.38
CA PRO A 199 9.33 -3.87 -30.42
C PRO A 199 8.23 -3.42 -31.39
N TYR A 200 8.31 -3.83 -32.66
CA TYR A 200 7.31 -3.49 -33.69
C TYR A 200 5.89 -3.89 -33.28
N SER A 201 5.76 -5.02 -32.57
CA SER A 201 4.49 -5.54 -32.05
C SER A 201 3.83 -4.64 -31.00
N PHE A 202 4.57 -3.67 -30.45
CA PHE A 202 4.11 -2.74 -29.42
C PHE A 202 3.68 -1.40 -30.00
N TRP A 203 4.01 -1.11 -31.25
CA TRP A 203 3.68 0.17 -31.85
C TRP A 203 2.18 0.35 -32.01
N ASP A 204 1.73 1.59 -31.83
CA ASP A 204 0.33 2.03 -31.90
C ASP A 204 -0.61 1.33 -30.92
N LYS A 205 -0.05 0.67 -29.90
CA LYS A 205 -0.79 0.08 -28.78
C LYS A 205 -0.59 0.86 -27.49
N SER A 206 -1.62 0.88 -26.66
CA SER A 206 -1.53 1.45 -25.32
C SER A 206 -0.83 0.48 -24.36
N LEU A 207 -0.24 1.00 -23.28
CA LEU A 207 0.34 0.17 -22.22
C LEU A 207 -0.69 -0.78 -21.59
N LYS A 208 -1.96 -0.35 -21.51
CA LYS A 208 -3.09 -1.13 -21.03
C LYS A 208 -3.38 -2.33 -21.94
N GLU A 209 -3.36 -2.14 -23.25
CA GLU A 209 -3.52 -3.23 -24.24
C GLU A 209 -2.36 -4.22 -24.20
N LEU A 210 -1.14 -3.72 -24.06
CA LEU A 210 0.06 -4.56 -23.99
C LEU A 210 0.13 -5.38 -22.70
N ASN A 211 -0.46 -4.87 -21.61
CA ASN A 211 -0.62 -5.54 -20.33
C ASN A 211 0.67 -6.24 -19.85
N LEU A 212 1.81 -5.56 -19.99
CA LEU A 212 3.14 -6.15 -19.76
C LEU A 212 3.33 -6.61 -18.32
N LYS A 213 2.64 -5.96 -17.37
CA LYS A 213 2.64 -6.34 -15.97
C LYS A 213 2.02 -7.72 -15.74
N ALA A 214 0.88 -8.01 -16.36
CA ALA A 214 0.23 -9.31 -16.19
C ALA A 214 0.90 -10.41 -17.04
N LEU A 215 1.24 -10.11 -18.30
CA LEU A 215 1.76 -11.09 -19.25
C LEU A 215 3.23 -11.45 -19.03
N TYR A 216 4.04 -10.46 -18.65
CA TYR A 216 5.50 -10.62 -18.53
C TYR A 216 6.03 -10.26 -17.15
N ARG A 217 5.19 -9.91 -16.17
CA ARG A 217 5.63 -9.43 -14.84
C ARG A 217 6.68 -8.32 -14.96
N THR A 218 6.45 -7.40 -15.89
CA THR A 218 7.38 -6.31 -16.24
C THR A 218 6.64 -4.98 -16.25
N ASP A 219 7.21 -3.97 -15.59
CA ASP A 219 6.66 -2.61 -15.50
C ASP A 219 7.40 -1.68 -16.47
N VAL A 220 6.67 -0.77 -17.12
CA VAL A 220 7.25 0.32 -17.92
C VAL A 220 7.45 1.52 -17.00
N LEU A 221 8.70 1.94 -16.79
CA LEU A 221 9.02 3.07 -15.92
C LEU A 221 8.97 4.40 -16.65
N LEU A 222 9.48 4.43 -17.89
CA LEU A 222 9.48 5.62 -18.73
C LEU A 222 9.56 5.25 -20.21
N ILE A 223 9.12 6.19 -21.05
CA ILE A 223 9.19 6.12 -22.51
C ILE A 223 9.97 7.33 -22.99
N LYS A 224 11.04 7.11 -23.77
CA LYS A 224 11.79 8.17 -24.45
C LYS A 224 11.37 8.22 -25.91
N ARG A 225 10.79 9.35 -26.31
CA ARG A 225 10.46 9.70 -27.70
C ARG A 225 11.59 10.48 -28.33
N LYS A 226 11.89 10.14 -29.58
CA LYS A 226 12.85 10.88 -30.39
C LYS A 226 12.21 12.09 -31.10
N PHE A 227 10.93 12.01 -31.48
CA PHE A 227 10.26 13.05 -32.28
C PHE A 227 8.77 13.24 -31.90
N PRO A 228 8.39 14.41 -31.32
CA PRO A 228 9.29 15.39 -30.72
C PRO A 228 10.07 14.77 -29.55
N PRO A 229 11.30 15.25 -29.25
CA PRO A 229 12.07 14.77 -28.11
C PRO A 229 11.28 14.95 -26.81
N GLN A 230 10.91 13.85 -26.18
CA GLN A 230 10.10 13.87 -24.97
C GLN A 230 10.41 12.64 -24.12
N THR A 231 10.54 12.82 -22.82
CA THR A 231 10.60 11.69 -21.87
C THR A 231 9.32 11.68 -21.06
N ILE A 232 8.54 10.62 -21.19
CA ILE A 232 7.33 10.38 -20.41
C ILE A 232 7.74 9.54 -19.21
N THR A 233 7.75 10.16 -18.03
CA THR A 233 8.04 9.49 -16.76
C THR A 233 6.75 8.95 -16.16
N LEU A 234 6.75 7.69 -15.71
CA LEU A 234 5.56 7.02 -15.16
C LEU A 234 4.37 7.10 -16.13
N PRO A 235 4.49 6.50 -17.33
CA PRO A 235 3.44 6.56 -18.34
C PRO A 235 2.13 5.97 -17.81
N SER A 236 1.01 6.61 -18.16
CA SER A 236 -0.32 6.10 -17.83
C SER A 236 -0.66 4.86 -18.68
N GLY A 237 -1.67 4.09 -18.26
CA GLY A 237 -2.12 2.93 -19.03
C GLY A 237 -2.55 3.25 -20.46
N ASP A 238 -3.06 4.47 -20.70
CA ASP A 238 -3.54 4.92 -22.01
C ASP A 238 -2.40 5.47 -22.90
N GLU A 239 -1.16 5.49 -22.41
CA GLU A 239 -0.02 5.97 -23.20
C GLU A 239 0.26 5.03 -24.38
N ILE A 240 0.23 5.59 -25.58
CA ILE A 240 0.46 4.86 -26.84
C ILE A 240 1.96 4.80 -27.14
N ILE A 241 2.48 3.60 -27.36
CA ILE A 241 3.87 3.41 -27.78
C ILE A 241 4.01 3.76 -29.26
N ARG A 242 4.94 4.66 -29.57
CA ARG A 242 5.21 5.11 -30.94
C ARG A 242 6.43 4.40 -31.53
N LYS A 243 6.50 4.43 -32.86
CA LYS A 243 7.69 3.98 -33.60
C LYS A 243 8.94 4.73 -33.13
N LYS A 244 10.03 3.98 -32.88
CA LYS A 244 11.32 4.46 -32.33
C LYS A 244 11.27 4.94 -30.88
N ASP A 245 10.18 4.69 -30.16
CA ASP A 245 10.18 4.87 -28.71
C ASP A 245 11.18 3.92 -28.08
N VAL A 246 11.86 4.41 -27.04
CA VAL A 246 12.73 3.61 -26.22
C VAL A 246 12.05 3.42 -24.88
N LEU A 247 11.82 2.17 -24.50
CA LEU A 247 11.15 1.77 -23.29
C LEU A 247 12.20 1.46 -22.23
N VAL A 248 11.98 1.95 -21.03
CA VAL A 248 12.77 1.55 -19.88
C VAL A 248 11.88 0.69 -18.99
N LEU A 249 12.24 -0.59 -18.94
CA LEU A 249 11.48 -1.65 -18.31
C LEU A 249 12.12 -2.06 -16.99
N ALA A 250 11.30 -2.45 -16.00
CA ALA A 250 11.74 -3.05 -14.74
C ALA A 250 11.07 -4.42 -14.56
N GLY A 251 11.85 -5.44 -14.22
CA GLY A 251 11.35 -6.80 -14.03
C GLY A 251 12.48 -7.82 -13.92
N LEU A 252 12.14 -9.11 -13.84
CA LEU A 252 13.13 -10.18 -13.88
C LEU A 252 13.85 -10.20 -15.22
N ALA A 253 15.17 -10.36 -15.20
CA ALA A 253 16.01 -10.31 -16.41
C ALA A 253 15.53 -11.26 -17.53
N GLU A 254 15.06 -12.45 -17.17
CA GLU A 254 14.51 -13.44 -18.10
C GLU A 254 13.21 -12.97 -18.78
N ASN A 255 12.37 -12.21 -18.08
CA ASN A 255 11.09 -11.74 -18.62
C ASN A 255 11.28 -10.55 -19.55
N ILE A 256 12.19 -9.63 -19.21
CA ILE A 256 12.58 -8.54 -20.10
C ILE A 256 13.19 -9.11 -21.39
N LYS A 257 14.02 -10.16 -21.30
CA LYS A 257 14.56 -10.85 -22.49
C LYS A 257 13.48 -11.47 -23.38
N LYS A 258 12.39 -12.00 -22.80
CA LYS A 258 11.26 -12.50 -23.59
C LYS A 258 10.63 -11.38 -24.41
N ILE A 259 10.51 -10.17 -23.84
CA ILE A 259 9.98 -8.99 -24.54
C ILE A 259 10.89 -8.54 -25.68
N THR A 260 12.21 -8.50 -25.46
CA THR A 260 13.16 -8.12 -26.51
C THR A 260 13.22 -9.12 -27.67
N ASN A 261 12.81 -10.37 -27.44
CA ASN A 261 12.77 -11.41 -28.45
C ASN A 261 11.45 -11.44 -29.26
N ILE A 262 10.48 -10.57 -28.95
CA ILE A 262 9.23 -10.44 -29.71
C ILE A 262 9.55 -9.66 -31.00
N LYS A 263 10.14 -10.37 -31.98
CA LYS A 263 10.54 -9.96 -33.34
C LYS A 263 10.73 -8.44 -33.55
N SER A 264 12.02 -8.05 -33.62
CA SER A 264 12.53 -6.89 -34.36
C SER A 264 12.34 -7.05 -35.87
#